data_AF-A0A379IAM7-F1
#
_entry.id   AF-A0A379IAM7-F1
#
_cell.length_a   1.000
_cell.length_b   1.000
_cell.length_c   1.000
_cell.angle_alpha   90.00
_cell.angle_beta   90.00
_cell.angle_gamma   90.00
#
_symmetry.space_group_name_H-M   'P 1'
#
loop_
_entity.id
_entity.type
_entity.pdbx_description
1 polymer ?
#
loop_
_entity_poly.entity_id
_entity_poly.type
_entity_poly.pdbx_seq_one_letter_code
_entity_poly.pdbx_strand_id
1 'polypeptide(L)' 'MKSKIMNKTFASEIFINGRIHTLDREKPIAQAIAVHQGKFLFIGSNDEALQFQIQKQKSLI' A
#
# COMPACT_ATOMS: atom_id res chain seq x y z
N MET A 1 15.53 14.27 -20.11
CA MET A 1 14.63 14.51 -18.96
C MET A 1 15.10 13.62 -17.81
N LYS A 2 15.61 14.19 -16.71
CA LYS A 2 16.05 13.39 -15.55
C LYS A 2 14.78 12.84 -14.87
N SER A 3 14.55 11.54 -15.00
CA SER A 3 13.49 10.84 -14.25
C SER A 3 13.76 11.08 -12.76
N LYS A 4 12.86 11.80 -12.10
CA LYS A 4 12.86 12.00 -10.66
C LYS A 4 12.81 10.61 -10.04
N ILE A 5 13.90 10.16 -9.43
CA ILE A 5 13.94 8.91 -8.68
C ILE A 5 12.92 9.07 -7.55
N MET A 6 11.70 8.59 -7.75
CA MET A 6 10.73 8.45 -6.68
C MET A 6 11.26 7.34 -5.80
N ASN A 7 11.68 7.68 -4.59
CA ASN A 7 11.92 6.69 -3.54
C ASN A 7 10.61 5.95 -3.31
N LYS A 8 10.45 4.78 -3.94
CA LYS A 8 9.24 3.97 -3.83
C LYS A 8 9.31 3.27 -2.46
N THR A 9 8.51 3.74 -1.51
CA THR A 9 8.37 3.10 -0.20
C THR A 9 7.46 1.90 -0.33
N PHE A 10 7.95 0.73 0.07
CA PHE A 10 7.19 -0.52 0.08
C PHE A 10 6.57 -0.76 1.46
N ALA A 11 5.41 -1.41 1.48
CA ALA A 11 4.76 -1.80 2.72
C ALA A 11 5.50 -2.96 3.40
N SER A 12 5.60 -2.91 4.73
CA SER A 12 5.97 -4.06 5.57
C SER A 12 4.78 -5.02 5.73
N GLU A 13 3.56 -4.47 5.83
CA GLU A 13 2.33 -5.25 5.93
C GLU A 13 1.26 -4.69 5.00
N ILE A 14 0.46 -5.58 4.40
CA ILE A 14 -0.71 -5.20 3.59
C ILE A 14 -1.90 -6.05 4.03
N PHE A 15 -2.96 -5.38 4.48
CA PHE A 15 -4.24 -6.00 4.81
C PHE A 15 -5.17 -5.79 3.62
N ILE A 16 -5.74 -6.87 3.09
CA ILE A 16 -6.65 -6.85 1.93
C ILE A 16 -7.96 -7.56 2.25
N ASN A 17 -8.96 -7.35 1.39
CA ASN A 17 -10.29 -7.94 1.51
C ASN A 17 -10.99 -7.60 2.83
N GLY A 18 -10.71 -6.42 3.37
CA GLY A 18 -11.34 -5.88 4.56
C GLY A 18 -12.60 -5.08 4.24
N ARG A 19 -13.38 -4.80 5.28
CA ARG A 19 -14.35 -3.71 5.31
C ARG A 19 -13.96 -2.80 6.45
N ILE A 20 -13.26 -1.72 6.11
CA ILE A 20 -12.52 -0.90 7.07
C ILE A 20 -13.23 0.45 7.18
N HIS A 21 -13.71 0.79 8.37
CA HIS A 21 -14.20 2.13 8.63
C HIS A 21 -13.03 3.11 8.74
N THR A 22 -13.13 4.21 7.99
CA THR A 22 -12.20 5.34 8.11
C THR A 22 -12.93 6.52 8.74
N LEU A 23 -12.17 7.49 9.25
CA LEU A 23 -12.72 8.77 9.70
C LEU A 23 -12.75 9.81 8.57
N ASP A 24 -12.38 9.43 7.35
CA ASP A 24 -12.55 10.27 6.17
C ASP A 24 -14.04 10.25 5.77
N ARG A 25 -14.68 11.42 5.83
CA ARG A 25 -16.11 11.58 5.53
C ARG A 25 -16.43 11.33 4.06
N GLU A 26 -15.49 11.59 3.15
CA GLU A 26 -15.66 11.34 1.72
C GLU A 26 -15.45 9.86 1.37
N LYS A 27 -14.62 9.16 2.16
CA LYS A 27 -14.27 7.74 1.96
C LYS A 27 -14.40 6.93 3.25
N PRO A 28 -15.62 6.80 3.82
CA PRO A 28 -15.84 6.19 5.14
C PRO A 28 -15.59 4.68 5.18
N ILE A 29 -15.42 4.04 4.01
CA ILE A 29 -15.12 2.62 3.86
C ILE A 29 -13.90 2.45 2.94
N ALA A 30 -12.95 1.65 3.40
CA ALA A 30 -11.85 1.13 2.59
C ALA A 30 -11.87 -0.41 2.58
N GLN A 31 -11.18 -0.99 1.59
CA GLN A 31 -11.03 -2.43 1.43
C GLN A 31 -9.66 -2.93 1.88
N ALA A 32 -8.64 -2.06 1.83
CA ALA A 32 -7.27 -2.43 2.14
C ALA A 32 -6.48 -1.30 2.81
N ILE A 33 -5.45 -1.69 3.55
CA ILE A 33 -4.46 -0.80 4.17
C ILE A 33 -3.05 -1.35 3.89
N ALA A 34 -2.16 -0.48 3.41
CA ALA A 34 -0.73 -0.75 3.35
C ALA A 34 0.00 0.01 4.46
N VAL A 35 0.85 -0.68 5.22
CA VAL A 35 1.57 -0.16 6.39
C VAL A 35 3.07 -0.29 6.16
N HIS A 36 3.85 0.71 6.56
CA HIS A 36 5.29 0.64 6.67
C HIS A 36 5.73 1.13 8.04
N GLN A 37 6.33 0.24 8.84
CA GLN A 37 6.84 0.55 10.18
C GLN A 37 5.79 1.25 11.07
N GLY A 38 4.57 0.72 11.08
CA GLY A 38 3.45 1.25 11.87
C GLY A 38 2.81 2.52 11.32
N LYS A 39 3.21 3.00 10.13
CA LYS A 39 2.59 4.15 9.46
C LYS A 39 1.82 3.71 8.23
N PHE A 40 0.63 4.29 8.02
CA PHE A 40 -0.13 4.05 6.79
C PHE A 40 0.58 4.67 5.59
N LEU A 41 0.88 3.83 4.60
CA LEU A 41 1.31 4.29 3.27
C LEU A 41 0.11 4.50 2.35
N PHE A 42 -0.94 3.68 2.51
CA PHE A 42 -2.12 3.71 1.67
C PHE A 42 -3.34 3.14 2.39
N ILE A 43 -4.51 3.69 2.09
CA ILE A 43 -5.82 3.21 2.53
C ILE A 43 -6.76 3.37 1.33
N GLY A 44 -7.43 2.30 0.90
CA GLY A 44 -8.29 2.36 -0.28
C GLY A 44 -8.70 0.99 -0.81
N SER A 45 -8.60 0.80 -2.13
CA SER A 45 -8.97 -0.46 -2.79
C SER A 45 -7.91 -1.56 -2.63
N ASN A 46 -8.33 -2.82 -2.84
CA ASN A 46 -7.40 -3.97 -2.81
C ASN A 46 -6.30 -3.85 -3.86
N ASP A 47 -6.65 -3.52 -5.11
CA ASP A 47 -5.71 -3.52 -6.24
C ASP A 47 -4.63 -2.44 -6.11
N GLU A 48 -5.01 -1.27 -5.58
CA GLU A 48 -4.08 -0.16 -5.34
C GLU A 48 -3.15 -0.47 -4.16
N ALA A 49 -3.66 -1.08 -3.09
CA ALA A 49 -2.83 -1.46 -1.94
C ALA A 49 -1.75 -2.48 -2.33
N LEU A 50 -2.06 -3.41 -3.24
CA LEU A 50 -1.10 -4.41 -3.72
C LEU A 50 0.09 -3.79 -4.47
N GLN A 51 -0.02 -2.57 -5.00
CA GLN A 51 1.09 -1.87 -5.66
C GLN A 51 2.26 -1.51 -4.71
N PHE A 52 2.02 -1.60 -3.39
CA PHE A 52 3.01 -1.37 -2.35
C PHE A 52 3.78 -2.64 -1.93
N GLN A 53 3.49 -3.79 -2.54
CA GLN A 53 4.26 -5.01 -2.29
C GLN A 53 5.72 -4.85 -2.71
N ILE A 54 6.62 -5.40 -1.90
CA ILE A 54 8.02 -5.60 -2.31
C ILE A 54 7.99 -6.56 -3.51
N GLN A 55 8.47 -6.12 -4.67
CA GLN A 55 8.86 -7.09 -5.69
C GLN A 55 10.00 -7.88 -5.08
N LYS A 56 9.75 -9.13 -4.66
CA LYS A 56 10.83 -10.08 -4.41
C LYS A 56 11.59 -10.15 -5.72
N GLN A 57 12.74 -9.48 -5.77
CA GLN A 57 13.68 -9.66 -6.86
C GLN A 57 13.96 -11.16 -6.86
N LYS A 58 13.47 -11.84 -7.91
CA LYS A 58 13.55 -13.29 -8.03
C LYS A 58 15.01 -13.64 -7.83
N SER A 59 15.34 -14.22 -6.68
CA SER A 59 16.68 -14.72 -6.41
C SER A 59 16.89 -15.82 -7.44
N LEU A 60 17.62 -15.48 -8.51
CA LEU A 60 18.24 -16.48 -9.37
C LEU A 60 19.28 -17.16 -8.48
N ILE A 61 18.88 -18.28 -7.89
CA ILE A 61 19.81 -19.37 -7.56
C ILE A 61 20.01 -20.19 -8.83
#